data_AF-A0A357V3T8-F1
#
_entry.id   AF-A0A357V3T8-F1
#
_cell.length_a   1.000
_cell.length_b   1.000
_cell.length_c   1.000
_cell.angle_alpha   90.00
_cell.angle_beta   90.00
_cell.angle_gamma   90.00
#
_symmetry.space_group_name_H-M   'P 1'
#
loop_
_entity.id
_entity.type
_entity.pdbx_description
1 polymer ?
#
loop_
_entity_poly.entity_id
_entity_poly.type
_entity_poly.pdbx_seq_one_letter_code
_entity_poly.pdbx_strand_id
1 'polypeptide(L)' 'MAADTTVTRFAPSPTGRLHLGHAYSAILAHDRAKAMGGQFLL' A
#
# COMPACT_ATOMS: atom_id res chain seq x y z
N MET A 1 13.24 10.15 19.71
CA MET A 1 12.88 8.87 19.07
C MET A 1 11.92 9.22 17.95
N ALA A 2 12.28 8.96 16.68
CA ALA A 2 11.32 9.12 15.59
C ALA A 2 10.14 8.19 15.89
N ALA A 3 8.93 8.73 15.90
CA ALA A 3 7.73 7.92 16.10
C ALA A 3 7.67 6.88 14.98
N ASP A 4 7.59 5.61 15.35
CA ASP A 4 7.50 4.51 14.38
C ASP A 4 6.20 4.70 13.57
N THR A 5 6.35 5.14 12.33
CA THR A 5 5.23 5.50 11.47
C THR A 5 4.83 4.25 10.70
N THR A 6 3.54 3.91 10.67
CA THR A 6 3.08 2.72 9.94
C THR A 6 3.37 2.87 8.45
N VAL A 7 4.12 1.93 7.88
CA VAL A 7 4.41 1.88 6.45
C VAL A 7 3.72 0.67 5.82
N THR A 8 2.98 0.92 4.75
CA THR A 8 2.42 -0.14 3.89
C THR A 8 2.98 0.01 2.47
N ARG A 9 2.88 -1.05 1.65
CA ARG A 9 3.28 -0.98 0.24
C ARG A 9 2.37 -1.82 -0.65
N PHE A 10 2.22 -1.39 -1.89
CA PHE A 10 1.73 -2.23 -2.98
C PHE A 10 2.94 -2.68 -3.82
N ALA A 11 3.25 -3.99 -3.83
CA ALA A 11 4.44 -4.52 -4.52
C ALA A 11 4.05 -5.68 -5.46
N PRO A 12 3.39 -5.39 -6.60
CA PRO A 12 2.98 -6.41 -7.55
C PRO A 12 4.18 -7.01 -8.28
N SER A 13 4.09 -8.28 -8.69
CA SER A 13 5.06 -8.87 -9.61
C SER A 13 4.91 -8.26 -11.02
N PRO A 14 6.00 -7.94 -11.73
CA PRO A 14 5.95 -7.31 -13.04
C PRO A 14 5.68 -8.32 -14.18
N THR A 15 4.80 -9.29 -13.95
CA THR A 15 4.55 -10.42 -14.87
C THR A 15 3.35 -10.19 -15.80
N GLY A 16 2.70 -9.03 -15.74
CA GLY A 16 1.54 -8.71 -16.58
C GLY A 16 0.93 -7.35 -16.27
N ARG A 17 -0.21 -7.07 -16.90
CA ARG A 17 -0.99 -5.85 -16.62
C ARG A 17 -1.69 -5.95 -15.26
N LEU A 18 -1.90 -4.80 -14.63
CA LEU A 18 -2.73 -4.70 -13.44
C LEU A 18 -4.18 -5.10 -13.77
N HIS A 19 -4.85 -5.72 -12.80
CA HIS A 19 -6.24 -6.16 -12.90
C HIS A 19 -6.99 -5.77 -11.61
N LEU A 20 -8.30 -6.04 -11.53
CA LEU A 20 -9.14 -5.59 -10.40
C LEU A 20 -8.62 -6.06 -9.03
N GLY A 21 -8.12 -7.28 -8.92
CA GLY A 21 -7.46 -7.76 -7.70
C GLY A 21 -6.24 -6.92 -7.27
N HIS A 22 -5.44 -6.42 -8.22
CA HIS A 22 -4.33 -5.51 -7.91
C HIS A 22 -4.84 -4.16 -7.40
N ALA A 23 -5.88 -3.61 -8.04
CA ALA A 23 -6.50 -2.36 -7.60
C ALA A 23 -7.04 -2.49 -6.17
N TYR A 24 -7.73 -3.58 -5.85
CA TYR A 24 -8.21 -3.86 -4.50
C TYR A 24 -7.08 -3.91 -3.48
N SER A 25 -6.01 -4.66 -3.76
CA SER A 25 -4.84 -4.75 -2.87
C SER A 25 -4.14 -3.40 -2.66
N ALA A 26 -4.00 -2.58 -3.71
CA ALA A 26 -3.41 -1.26 -3.62
C ALA A 26 -4.26 -0.30 -2.77
N ILE A 27 -5.58 -0.30 -2.97
CA ILE A 27 -6.53 0.51 -2.18
C ILE A 27 -6.46 0.12 -0.70
N LEU A 28 -6.45 -1.20 -0.40
CA LEU A 28 -6.39 -1.69 0.98
C LEU A 28 -5.12 -1.24 1.72
N ALA A 29 -3.96 -1.32 1.05
CA ALA A 29 -2.70 -0.85 1.62
C ALA A 29 -2.71 0.67 1.83
N HIS A 30 -3.13 1.42 0.82
CA HIS A 30 -3.26 2.89 0.89
C HIS A 30 -4.18 3.33 2.05
N ASP A 31 -5.38 2.77 2.15
CA ASP A 31 -6.37 3.17 3.15
C ASP A 31 -5.89 2.84 4.56
N ARG A 32 -5.16 1.74 4.73
CA ARG A 32 -4.58 1.38 6.03
C ARG A 32 -3.47 2.33 6.46
N ALA A 33 -2.58 2.73 5.56
CA ALA A 33 -1.60 3.76 5.86
C ALA A 33 -2.30 5.09 6.22
N LYS A 34 -3.28 5.52 5.42
CA LYS A 34 -4.03 6.76 5.66
C LYS A 34 -4.74 6.77 7.01
N ALA A 35 -5.42 5.67 7.37
CA ALA A 35 -6.15 5.55 8.64
C ALA A 35 -5.22 5.63 9.87
N MET A 36 -3.95 5.26 9.72
CA MET A 36 -2.96 5.25 10.79
C MET A 36 -2.04 6.48 10.78
N GLY A 37 -2.31 7.48 9.91
CA GLY A 37 -1.41 8.62 9.73
C GLY A 37 -0.03 8.22 9.19
N GLY A 38 0.04 7.11 8.48
CA GLY A 38 1.24 6.45 7.99
C GLY A 38 1.63 6.78 6.56
N GLN A 39 2.58 6.01 6.01
CA GLN A 39 3.08 6.14 4.64
C GLN A 39 2.70 4.93 3.77
N PHE A 40 2.38 5.20 2.50
CA PHE A 40 2.11 4.19 1.48
C PHE A 40 3.18 4.25 0.38
N LEU A 41 3.74 3.10 0.02
CA LEU A 41 4.77 2.95 -1.02
C LEU A 41 4.24 2.15 -2.24
N LEU A 42 4.82 2.43 -3.41
CA LEU A 42 4.53 1.78 -4.69
C LEU A 42 5.70 0.88 -5.14
#